data_AF-A0A2S5QNA9-F1
#
_entry.id   AF-A0A2S5QNA9-F1
#
_cell.length_a   1.000
_cell.length_b   1.000
_cell.length_c   1.000
_cell.angle_alpha   90.00
_cell.angle_beta   90.00
_cell.angle_gamma   90.00
#
_symmetry.space_group_name_H-M   'P 1'
#
loop_
_entity.id
_entity.type
_entity.pdbx_description
1 polymer ?
#
loop_
_entity_poly.entity_id
_entity_poly.type
_entity_poly.pdbx_seq_one_letter_code
_entity_poly.pdbx_strand_id
1 'polypeptide(L)'
;MDQQQFNPRPEAISEQISQSMPKEFQEAFARVVKAGMKVIFSEETHEDIIQLLSKSEGDIGEMLGGQIANLMAMLYQKSNNTIPGEVIVPAGIYLLAQASEFLEKVTDEEISPEIISVAMQTMIDSLMRGFGVDPQQFSQISEQALSQYQGAE
;
A
#
# COMPACT_ATOMS: atom_id res chain seq x y z
N MET A 1 -26.06 16.59 10.26
CA MET A 1 -25.53 15.70 9.20
C MET A 1 -24.17 16.25 8.87
N ASP A 2 -23.20 15.91 9.71
CA ASP A 2 -21.82 16.34 9.52
C ASP A 2 -21.22 15.44 8.46
N GLN A 3 -21.08 16.00 7.26
CA GLN A 3 -20.33 15.40 6.18
C GLN A 3 -18.87 15.31 6.62
N GLN A 4 -18.51 14.20 7.27
CA GLN A 4 -17.13 13.80 7.43
C GLN A 4 -16.58 13.66 6.02
N GLN A 5 -15.83 14.68 5.59
CA GLN A 5 -14.95 14.57 4.44
C GLN A 5 -14.13 13.30 4.66
N PHE A 6 -14.37 12.29 3.83
CA PHE A 6 -13.50 11.15 3.70
C PHE A 6 -12.17 11.69 3.19
N ASN A 7 -11.33 12.08 4.15
CA ASN A 7 -9.96 12.49 3.96
C ASN A 7 -9.14 11.34 4.54
N PRO A 8 -8.92 10.25 3.77
CA PRO A 8 -8.35 9.03 4.32
C PRO A 8 -6.88 9.30 4.64
N ARG A 9 -6.63 9.75 5.88
CA ARG A 9 -5.28 9.87 6.38
C ARG A 9 -4.65 8.49 6.35
N PRO A 10 -3.38 8.36 5.96
CA PRO A 10 -2.73 7.07 5.85
C PRO A 10 -2.85 6.23 7.14
N GLU A 11 -2.75 6.85 8.31
CA GLU A 11 -2.95 6.20 9.61
C GLU A 11 -4.32 5.49 9.72
N ALA A 12 -5.42 6.18 9.37
CA ALA A 12 -6.78 5.64 9.44
C ALA A 12 -7.00 4.46 8.49
N ILE A 13 -6.41 4.51 7.28
CA ILE A 13 -6.45 3.41 6.31
C ILE A 13 -5.77 2.17 6.90
N SER A 14 -4.61 2.37 7.52
CA SER A 14 -3.80 1.29 8.07
C SER A 14 -4.50 0.59 9.24
N GLU A 15 -5.15 1.35 10.13
CA GLU A 15 -5.91 0.80 11.25
C GLU A 15 -7.12 0.00 10.76
N GLN A 16 -7.88 0.54 9.80
CA GLN A 16 -9.07 -0.13 9.26
C GLN A 16 -8.71 -1.49 8.63
N ILE A 17 -7.65 -1.55 7.83
CA ILE A 17 -7.18 -2.80 7.22
C ILE A 17 -6.83 -3.84 8.29
N SER A 18 -6.13 -3.41 9.33
CA SER A 18 -5.70 -4.32 10.40
C SER A 18 -6.88 -4.90 11.18
N GLN A 19 -7.94 -4.11 11.39
CA GLN A 19 -9.14 -4.51 12.12
C GLN A 19 -10.07 -5.40 11.30
N SER A 20 -10.16 -5.15 9.99
CA SER A 20 -11.00 -5.95 9.07
C SER A 20 -10.36 -7.27 8.65
N MET A 21 -9.11 -7.55 9.06
CA MET A 21 -8.38 -8.74 8.65
C MET A 21 -8.96 -10.03 9.30
N PRO A 22 -9.39 -11.03 8.51
CA PRO A 22 -9.86 -12.32 9.02
C PRO A 22 -8.78 -13.03 9.84
N LYS A 23 -9.18 -13.71 10.93
CA LYS A 23 -8.25 -14.37 11.86
C LYS A 23 -7.27 -15.33 11.18
N GLU A 24 -7.70 -16.05 10.16
CA GLU A 24 -6.85 -16.96 9.39
C GLU A 24 -5.70 -16.26 8.65
N PHE A 25 -5.87 -14.99 8.30
CA PHE A 25 -4.90 -14.20 7.55
C PHE A 25 -4.07 -13.25 8.42
N GLN A 26 -4.46 -13.04 9.69
CA GLN A 26 -3.79 -12.11 10.60
C GLN A 26 -2.29 -12.40 10.76
N GLU A 27 -1.90 -13.68 10.91
CA GLU A 27 -0.48 -14.04 11.06
C GLU A 27 0.33 -13.83 9.78
N ALA A 28 -0.26 -14.11 8.62
CA ALA A 28 0.38 -13.84 7.33
C ALA A 28 0.51 -12.32 7.11
N PHE A 29 -0.55 -11.58 7.34
CA PHE A 29 -0.58 -10.11 7.26
C PHE A 29 0.47 -9.48 8.17
N ALA A 30 0.51 -9.85 9.45
CA ALA A 30 1.48 -9.30 10.41
C ALA A 30 2.94 -9.58 10.00
N ARG A 31 3.22 -10.75 9.43
CA ARG A 31 4.57 -11.08 8.92
C ARG A 31 4.96 -10.22 7.73
N VAL A 32 4.03 -10.03 6.78
CA VAL A 32 4.26 -9.19 5.59
C VAL A 32 4.46 -7.74 5.99
N VAL A 33 3.57 -7.20 6.82
CA VAL A 33 3.69 -5.82 7.33
C VAL A 33 5.01 -5.62 8.06
N LYS A 34 5.38 -6.52 8.97
CA LYS A 34 6.66 -6.42 9.70
C LYS A 34 7.86 -6.43 8.74
N ALA A 35 7.84 -7.28 7.72
CA ALA A 35 8.91 -7.34 6.74
C ALA A 35 8.96 -6.08 5.86
N GLY A 36 7.81 -5.56 5.43
CA GLY A 36 7.70 -4.33 4.65
C GLY A 36 8.12 -3.09 5.42
N MET A 37 7.65 -2.94 6.66
CA MET A 37 8.07 -1.84 7.55
C MET A 37 9.59 -1.84 7.76
N LYS A 38 10.22 -3.02 7.90
CA LYS A 38 11.68 -3.09 8.01
C LYS A 38 12.39 -2.52 6.78
N VAL A 39 11.81 -2.68 5.58
CA VAL A 39 12.37 -2.10 4.36
C VAL A 39 12.10 -0.60 4.34
N ILE A 40 10.83 -0.17 4.50
CA ILE A 40 10.43 1.26 4.47
C ILE A 40 11.26 2.11 5.43
N PHE A 41 11.48 1.63 6.66
CA PHE A 41 12.22 2.35 7.69
C PHE A 41 13.72 1.99 7.76
N SER A 42 14.26 1.34 6.71
CA SER A 42 15.70 1.08 6.64
C SER A 42 16.47 2.35 6.29
N GLU A 43 17.72 2.44 6.77
CA GLU A 43 18.61 3.57 6.43
C GLU A 43 18.84 3.68 4.91
N GLU A 44 18.95 2.53 4.22
CA GLU A 44 19.07 2.45 2.76
C GLU A 44 17.87 3.12 2.06
N THR A 45 16.65 2.79 2.48
CA THR A 45 15.43 3.39 1.90
C THR A 45 15.34 4.89 2.16
N HIS A 46 15.83 5.37 3.31
CA HIS A 46 15.90 6.80 3.59
C HIS A 46 16.82 7.52 2.57
N GLU A 47 18.03 7.00 2.34
CA GLU A 47 18.97 7.58 1.38
C GLU A 47 18.40 7.56 -0.06
N ASP A 48 17.75 6.45 -0.44
CA ASP A 48 17.12 6.31 -1.74
C ASP A 48 15.99 7.32 -1.96
N ILE A 49 15.14 7.55 -0.95
CA ILE A 49 14.04 8.52 -1.02
C ILE A 49 14.60 9.94 -1.19
N ILE A 50 15.60 10.35 -0.40
CA ILE A 50 16.23 11.67 -0.54
C ILE A 50 16.83 11.85 -1.94
N GLN A 51 17.53 10.85 -2.45
CA GLN A 51 18.10 10.89 -3.80
C GLN A 51 17.05 10.94 -4.89
N LEU A 52 15.95 10.20 -4.71
CA LEU A 52 14.85 10.15 -5.66
C LEU A 52 14.14 11.51 -5.71
N LEU A 53 13.80 12.10 -4.58
CA LEU A 53 13.21 13.44 -4.50
C LEU A 53 14.10 14.52 -5.12
N SER A 54 15.42 14.40 -4.94
CA SER A 54 16.39 15.31 -5.56
C SER A 54 16.46 15.20 -7.08
N LYS A 55 15.94 14.12 -7.67
CA LYS A 55 15.98 13.79 -9.11
C LYS A 55 14.61 13.75 -9.78
N SER A 56 13.53 13.75 -9.00
CA SER A 56 12.18 13.53 -9.50
C SER A 56 11.52 14.83 -9.94
N GLU A 57 11.22 14.92 -11.24
CA GLU A 57 10.20 15.82 -11.82
C GLU A 57 8.84 15.09 -12.01
N GLY A 58 8.69 13.89 -11.43
CA GLY A 58 7.53 13.00 -11.65
C GLY A 58 6.44 13.08 -10.58
N ASP A 59 5.28 12.48 -10.87
CA ASP A 59 4.15 12.39 -9.95
C ASP A 59 4.50 11.50 -8.74
N ILE A 60 4.49 12.09 -7.55
CA ILE A 60 4.84 11.42 -6.28
C ILE A 60 3.94 10.20 -6.03
N GLY A 61 2.67 10.26 -6.47
CA GLY A 61 1.72 9.17 -6.30
C GLY A 61 2.13 7.95 -7.11
N GLU A 62 2.43 8.12 -8.39
CA GLU A 62 2.88 7.02 -9.25
C GLU A 62 4.17 6.37 -8.73
N MET A 63 5.12 7.20 -8.31
CA MET A 63 6.38 6.75 -7.73
C MET A 63 6.13 5.90 -6.48
N LEU A 64 5.35 6.42 -5.53
CA LEU A 64 5.08 5.74 -4.27
C LEU A 64 4.35 4.40 -4.50
N GLY A 65 3.32 4.40 -5.35
CA GLY A 65 2.57 3.19 -5.69
C GLY A 65 3.45 2.12 -6.32
N GLY A 66 4.30 2.49 -7.27
CA GLY A 66 5.23 1.58 -7.94
C GLY A 66 6.26 0.98 -6.98
N GLN A 67 6.81 1.79 -6.07
CA GLN A 67 7.79 1.32 -5.08
C GLN A 67 7.18 0.33 -4.09
N ILE A 68 5.95 0.56 -3.64
CA ILE A 68 5.26 -0.39 -2.76
C ILE A 68 4.90 -1.69 -3.49
N ALA A 69 4.47 -1.61 -4.75
CA ALA A 69 4.23 -2.83 -5.52
C ALA A 69 5.51 -3.66 -5.70
N ASN A 70 6.65 -3.02 -5.96
CA ASN A 70 7.94 -3.69 -6.06
C ASN A 70 8.38 -4.30 -4.72
N LEU A 71 8.18 -3.57 -3.62
CA LEU A 71 8.40 -4.11 -2.27
C LEU A 71 7.55 -5.35 -2.03
N MET A 72 6.26 -5.31 -2.36
CA MET A 72 5.36 -6.45 -2.21
C MET A 72 5.77 -7.65 -3.08
N ALA A 73 6.19 -7.43 -4.31
CA ALA A 73 6.75 -8.47 -5.17
C ALA A 73 8.02 -9.09 -4.56
N MET A 74 8.92 -8.27 -4.02
CA MET A 74 10.11 -8.74 -3.32
C MET A 74 9.76 -9.57 -2.07
N LEU A 75 8.80 -9.13 -1.26
CA LEU A 75 8.34 -9.86 -0.08
C LEU A 75 7.71 -11.20 -0.48
N TYR A 76 6.93 -11.23 -1.56
CA TYR A 76 6.35 -12.45 -2.11
C TYR A 76 7.41 -13.44 -2.55
N GLN A 77 8.42 -13.00 -3.30
CA GLN A 77 9.54 -13.85 -3.69
C GLN A 77 10.34 -14.35 -2.47
N LYS A 78 10.64 -13.47 -1.51
CA LYS A 78 11.37 -13.82 -0.27
C LYS A 78 10.59 -14.78 0.63
N SER A 79 9.25 -14.74 0.57
CA SER A 79 8.39 -15.70 1.26
C SER A 79 8.35 -17.07 0.58
N ASN A 80 9.03 -17.26 -0.56
CA ASN A 80 8.91 -18.44 -1.41
C ASN A 80 7.45 -18.66 -1.90
N ASN A 81 6.78 -17.56 -2.26
CA ASN A 81 5.40 -17.55 -2.78
C ASN A 81 4.34 -18.06 -1.78
N THR A 82 4.58 -17.92 -0.47
CA THR A 82 3.64 -18.41 0.56
C THR A 82 2.74 -17.32 1.15
N ILE A 83 2.78 -16.09 0.63
CA ILE A 83 1.84 -15.04 1.06
C ILE A 83 0.48 -15.33 0.40
N PRO A 84 -0.62 -15.45 1.17
CA PRO A 84 -1.95 -15.62 0.62
C PRO A 84 -2.36 -14.43 -0.26
N GLY A 85 -3.07 -14.67 -1.37
CA GLY A 85 -3.51 -13.60 -2.28
C GLY A 85 -4.34 -12.53 -1.58
N GLU A 86 -5.20 -12.97 -0.68
CA GLU A 86 -6.08 -12.16 0.17
C GLU A 86 -5.31 -11.22 1.12
N VAL A 87 -4.02 -11.48 1.35
CA VAL A 87 -3.14 -10.65 2.18
C VAL A 87 -2.36 -9.63 1.35
N ILE A 88 -2.08 -9.91 0.07
CA ILE A 88 -1.16 -9.10 -0.76
C ILE A 88 -1.66 -7.65 -0.88
N VAL A 89 -2.90 -7.45 -1.33
CA VAL A 89 -3.44 -6.10 -1.53
C VAL A 89 -3.60 -5.35 -0.20
N PRO A 90 -4.24 -5.93 0.85
CA PRO A 90 -4.37 -5.23 2.12
C PRO A 90 -3.02 -4.88 2.76
N ALA A 91 -2.03 -5.77 2.72
CA ALA A 91 -0.70 -5.48 3.22
C ALA A 91 -0.01 -4.38 2.39
N GLY A 92 -0.19 -4.38 1.07
CA GLY A 92 0.29 -3.32 0.19
C GLY A 92 -0.29 -1.96 0.56
N ILE A 93 -1.61 -1.85 0.73
CA ILE A 93 -2.26 -0.57 1.11
C ILE A 93 -1.79 -0.11 2.50
N TYR A 94 -1.66 -1.03 3.46
CA TYR A 94 -1.12 -0.71 4.79
C TYR A 94 0.30 -0.14 4.69
N LEU A 95 1.18 -0.79 3.93
CA LEU A 95 2.56 -0.37 3.74
C LEU A 95 2.66 0.95 2.96
N LEU A 96 1.78 1.18 1.99
CA LEU A 96 1.67 2.44 1.27
C LEU A 96 1.32 3.57 2.22
N ALA A 97 0.34 3.38 3.10
CA ALA A 97 0.00 4.36 4.11
C ALA A 97 1.20 4.70 5.02
N GLN A 98 1.91 3.68 5.51
CA GLN A 98 3.10 3.89 6.34
C GLN A 98 4.23 4.60 5.59
N ALA A 99 4.39 4.30 4.29
CA ALA A 99 5.37 4.97 3.45
C ALA A 99 4.98 6.42 3.14
N SER A 100 3.69 6.72 2.93
CA SER A 100 3.19 8.10 2.80
C SER A 100 3.52 8.92 4.05
N GLU A 101 3.20 8.41 5.23
CA GLU A 101 3.50 9.10 6.49
C GLU A 101 5.00 9.30 6.70
N PHE A 102 5.81 8.32 6.31
CA PHE A 102 7.26 8.45 6.38
C PHE A 102 7.75 9.54 5.42
N LEU A 103 7.21 9.57 4.19
CA LEU A 103 7.56 10.56 3.19
C LEU A 103 7.24 11.98 3.69
N GLU A 104 6.04 12.21 4.20
CA GLU A 104 5.64 13.50 4.80
C GLU A 104 6.64 13.96 5.88
N LYS A 105 7.08 13.04 6.73
CA LYS A 105 8.01 13.34 7.83
C LYS A 105 9.42 13.68 7.36
N VAL A 106 9.88 13.14 6.23
CA VAL A 106 11.25 13.39 5.72
C VAL A 106 11.31 14.53 4.71
N THR A 107 10.20 14.87 4.06
CA THR A 107 10.14 15.96 3.07
C THR A 107 9.55 17.25 3.62
N ASP A 108 8.80 17.19 4.72
CA ASP A 108 7.95 18.30 5.19
C ASP A 108 6.86 18.69 4.15
N GLU A 109 6.61 17.84 3.14
CA GLU A 109 5.55 18.03 2.15
C GLU A 109 4.31 17.21 2.52
N GLU A 110 3.12 17.82 2.43
CA GLU A 110 1.85 17.16 2.71
C GLU A 110 1.51 16.16 1.58
N ILE A 111 1.22 14.91 1.95
CA ILE A 111 0.77 13.89 1.00
C ILE A 111 -0.75 13.97 0.92
N SER A 112 -1.22 14.75 -0.07
CA SER A 112 -2.63 14.95 -0.35
C SER A 112 -3.39 13.64 -0.62
N PRO A 113 -4.70 13.58 -0.34
CA PRO A 113 -5.54 12.41 -0.67
C PRO A 113 -5.48 12.00 -2.14
N GLU A 114 -5.30 12.96 -3.05
CA GLU A 114 -5.14 12.70 -4.48
C GLU A 114 -3.86 11.89 -4.77
N ILE A 115 -2.74 12.23 -4.11
CA ILE A 115 -1.48 11.49 -4.22
C ILE A 115 -1.65 10.06 -3.71
N ILE A 116 -2.34 9.89 -2.57
CA ILE A 116 -2.64 8.57 -2.01
C ILE A 116 -3.49 7.75 -2.99
N SER A 117 -4.52 8.36 -3.59
CA SER A 117 -5.39 7.71 -4.57
C SER A 117 -4.63 7.25 -5.80
N VAL A 118 -3.75 8.10 -6.35
CA VAL A 118 -2.87 7.73 -7.47
C VAL A 118 -1.93 6.60 -7.06
N ALA A 119 -1.29 6.70 -5.89
CA ALA A 119 -0.38 5.66 -5.41
C ALA A 119 -1.07 4.31 -5.22
N MET A 120 -2.29 4.28 -4.69
CA MET A 120 -3.07 3.06 -4.53
C MET A 120 -3.38 2.42 -5.88
N GLN A 121 -3.84 3.22 -6.85
CA GLN A 121 -4.14 2.74 -8.21
C GLN A 121 -2.87 2.18 -8.87
N THR A 122 -1.77 2.95 -8.86
CA THR A 122 -0.50 2.51 -9.46
C THR A 122 0.05 1.26 -8.78
N MET A 123 -0.08 1.14 -7.46
CA MET A 123 0.31 -0.07 -6.74
C MET A 123 -0.50 -1.27 -7.23
N ILE A 124 -1.82 -1.14 -7.28
CA ILE A 124 -2.72 -2.21 -7.72
C ILE A 124 -2.41 -2.62 -9.16
N ASP A 125 -2.32 -1.67 -10.09
CA ASP A 125 -1.95 -1.93 -11.49
C ASP A 125 -0.62 -2.66 -11.61
N SER A 126 0.38 -2.24 -10.82
CA SER A 126 1.71 -2.83 -10.83
C SER A 126 1.71 -4.24 -10.26
N LEU A 127 0.96 -4.50 -9.19
CA LEU A 127 0.76 -5.84 -8.65
C LEU A 127 0.06 -6.73 -9.68
N MET A 128 -1.00 -6.26 -10.33
CA MET A 128 -1.70 -7.04 -11.35
C MET A 128 -0.77 -7.47 -12.49
N ARG A 129 0.03 -6.54 -13.01
CA ARG A 129 1.03 -6.82 -14.06
C ARG A 129 2.11 -7.78 -13.57
N GLY A 130 2.60 -7.62 -12.33
CA GLY A 130 3.68 -8.42 -11.76
C GLY A 130 3.28 -9.85 -11.39
N PHE A 131 2.04 -10.06 -10.95
CA PHE A 131 1.52 -11.38 -10.56
C PHE A 131 0.87 -12.14 -11.73
N GLY A 132 0.77 -11.55 -12.92
CA GLY A 132 0.18 -12.19 -14.10
C GLY A 132 -1.30 -12.53 -13.94
N VAL A 133 -2.00 -11.83 -13.04
CA VAL A 133 -3.42 -12.05 -12.76
C VAL A 133 -4.22 -11.43 -13.90
N ASP A 134 -5.04 -12.26 -14.56
CA ASP A 134 -5.97 -11.81 -15.59
C ASP A 134 -6.88 -10.71 -15.00
N PRO A 135 -7.00 -9.52 -15.64
CA PRO A 135 -7.70 -8.37 -15.06
C PRO A 135 -9.15 -8.67 -14.64
N GLN A 136 -9.79 -9.66 -15.28
CA GLN A 136 -11.12 -10.16 -14.94
C GLN A 136 -11.21 -10.87 -13.58
N GLN A 137 -10.18 -11.61 -13.16
CA GLN A 137 -10.16 -12.27 -11.84
C GLN A 137 -9.93 -11.26 -10.72
N PHE A 138 -9.18 -10.20 -11.01
CA PHE A 138 -8.95 -9.14 -10.05
C PHE A 138 -10.17 -8.25 -9.82
N SER A 139 -10.98 -7.94 -10.84
CA SER A 139 -12.23 -7.16 -10.67
C SER A 139 -13.15 -7.74 -9.59
N GLN A 140 -13.22 -9.07 -9.50
CA GLN A 140 -14.04 -9.73 -8.47
C GLN A 140 -13.44 -9.59 -7.06
N ILE A 141 -12.11 -9.63 -6.95
CA ILE A 141 -11.38 -9.49 -5.68
C ILE A 141 -11.35 -8.02 -5.24
N SER A 142 -11.17 -7.08 -6.17
CA SER A 142 -11.10 -5.65 -5.91
C SER A 142 -12.47 -5.05 -5.65
N GLU A 143 -13.52 -5.46 -6.37
CA GLU A 143 -14.89 -5.08 -6.03
C GLU A 143 -15.27 -5.62 -4.66
N GLN A 144 -14.85 -6.83 -4.27
CA GLN A 144 -15.08 -7.33 -2.91
C GLN A 144 -14.29 -6.57 -1.84
N ALA A 145 -13.02 -6.27 -2.09
CA ALA A 145 -12.19 -5.49 -1.17
C ALA A 145 -12.72 -4.06 -1.04
N LEU A 146 -12.95 -3.35 -2.15
CA LEU A 146 -13.47 -1.99 -2.20
C LEU A 146 -14.92 -1.91 -1.68
N SER A 147 -15.78 -2.91 -1.95
CA SER A 147 -17.13 -2.96 -1.38
C SER A 147 -17.11 -3.22 0.13
N GLN A 148 -16.12 -3.92 0.67
CA GLN A 148 -15.93 -4.00 2.13
C GLN A 148 -15.49 -2.66 2.75
N TYR A 149 -14.82 -1.79 1.98
CA TYR A 149 -14.50 -0.44 2.41
C TYR A 149 -15.62 0.58 2.13
N GLN A 150 -16.54 0.29 1.21
CA GLN A 150 -17.69 1.14 0.86
C GLN A 150 -19.01 0.72 1.55
N GLY A 151 -19.07 -0.47 2.18
CA GLY A 151 -20.29 -1.07 2.72
C GLY A 151 -20.49 -0.95 4.24
N ALA A 152 -19.74 -0.09 4.94
CA ALA A 152 -20.02 0.23 6.33
C ALA A 152 -21.04 1.38 6.42
N GLU A 153 -22.30 1.09 6.07
CA GLU A 153 -23.47 1.93 6.36
C GLU A 153 -24.32 1.32 7.49
#